data_AF-A0A2T0RED4-F1
#
_entry.id   AF-A0A2T0RED4-F1
#
_cell.length_a   1.000
_cell.length_b   1.000
_cell.length_c   1.000
_cell.angle_alpha   90.00
_cell.angle_beta   90.00
_cell.angle_gamma   90.00
#
_symmetry.space_group_name_H-M   'P 1'
#
loop_
_entity.id
_entity.type
_entity.pdbx_description
1 polymer ?
#
loop_
_entity_poly.entity_id
_entity_poly.type
_entity_poly.pdbx_seq_one_letter_code
_entity_poly.pdbx_strand_id
1 'polypeptide(L)'
;MGFWGSFVVHRGEALLWELMPDEPGFRHAELVHDAGWQVTRVGVSSGDLPDTFLTDLRDLTGAPVLAADILDSDAAYVHAVGIDTPFWDTWLEPDGAISHFVLAAAPFDDDDNYLGDDWVDPEWEGRAAEAKRKLLEETLTGAAAASAATAWAVEAGLTPDPIAAVVATLADVRTFAEEQFFALLDRLGIRVSEQPAPPTVADVLRLLLGLRLTKITKIPHLPVRGEHLELTDVPDLVWAMEGHPPVIACSCRGEFELRIAEPPAGGSAYEPAGAVEGRELTDACLITHRVYPDIHGAVLRFGDRDLAVSTVDGRWVSHAEGSDRRVLGWLAPQKRVSG
;
A
#
# COMPACT_ATOMS: atom_id res chain seq x y z
N MET A 1 1.33 -16.38 -3.91
CA MET A 1 0.20 -15.47 -3.59
C MET A 1 0.39 -14.29 -4.50
N GLY A 2 -0.37 -14.22 -5.58
CA GLY A 2 -0.32 -13.12 -6.53
C GLY A 2 -1.25 -11.99 -6.13
N PHE A 3 -1.14 -10.87 -6.85
CA PHE A 3 -1.97 -9.68 -6.68
C PHE A 3 -2.96 -9.56 -7.83
N TRP A 4 -4.20 -9.24 -7.48
CA TRP A 4 -5.26 -8.84 -8.40
C TRP A 4 -5.68 -7.40 -8.11
N GLY A 5 -5.68 -6.56 -9.13
CA GLY A 5 -6.05 -5.15 -9.03
C GLY A 5 -5.25 -4.32 -10.01
N SER A 6 -5.14 -3.01 -9.76
CA SER A 6 -4.46 -2.09 -10.68
C SER A 6 -3.43 -1.23 -9.99
N PHE A 7 -2.43 -0.80 -10.73
CA PHE A 7 -1.65 0.39 -10.40
C PHE A 7 -2.13 1.55 -11.25
N VAL A 8 -2.44 2.67 -10.60
CA VAL A 8 -2.86 3.91 -11.25
C VAL A 8 -1.74 4.94 -11.08
N VAL A 9 -1.34 5.55 -12.19
CA VAL A 9 -0.24 6.51 -12.28
C VAL A 9 -0.75 7.84 -12.77
N HIS A 10 -0.62 8.88 -11.93
CA HIS A 10 -1.05 10.23 -12.28
C HIS A 10 -0.12 11.29 -11.70
N ARG A 11 -0.16 12.49 -12.27
CA ARG A 11 0.61 13.64 -11.78
C ARG A 11 -0.13 14.36 -10.65
N GLY A 12 0.62 14.90 -9.69
CA GLY A 12 0.09 15.79 -8.65
C GLY A 12 0.28 15.25 -7.24
N GLU A 13 -0.14 16.06 -6.27
CA GLU A 13 -0.01 15.77 -4.83
C GLU A 13 -1.29 15.22 -4.21
N ALA A 14 -2.45 15.46 -4.83
CA ALA A 14 -3.74 14.97 -4.35
C ALA A 14 -3.85 13.46 -4.57
N LEU A 15 -4.23 12.73 -3.53
CA LEU A 15 -4.33 11.27 -3.56
C LEU A 15 -5.49 10.84 -4.47
N LEU A 16 -5.41 9.63 -5.04
CA LEU A 16 -6.41 9.14 -5.99
C LEU A 16 -7.85 9.22 -5.44
N TRP A 17 -8.05 8.87 -4.16
CA TRP A 17 -9.36 8.97 -3.50
C TRP A 17 -9.79 10.41 -3.16
N GLU A 18 -8.88 11.38 -3.18
CA GLU A 18 -9.22 12.80 -3.04
C GLU A 18 -9.68 13.39 -4.38
N LEU A 19 -9.09 12.92 -5.48
CA LEU A 19 -9.48 13.28 -6.85
C LEU A 19 -10.82 12.67 -7.22
N MET A 20 -11.07 11.43 -6.79
CA MET A 20 -12.27 10.66 -7.14
C MET A 20 -12.92 10.06 -5.87
N PRO A 21 -13.50 10.89 -4.98
CA PRO A 21 -13.99 10.46 -3.67
C PRO A 21 -15.23 9.56 -3.73
N ASP A 22 -15.97 9.62 -4.84
CA ASP A 22 -17.20 8.84 -5.03
C ASP A 22 -16.91 7.41 -5.53
N GLU A 23 -15.67 7.11 -5.92
CA GLU A 23 -15.28 5.80 -6.41
C GLU A 23 -14.98 4.82 -5.27
N PRO A 24 -15.85 3.82 -5.03
CA PRO A 24 -15.71 2.91 -3.89
C PRO A 24 -14.44 2.05 -3.98
N GLY A 25 -13.93 1.80 -5.19
CA GLY A 25 -12.71 1.04 -5.44
C GLY A 25 -11.46 1.66 -4.81
N PHE A 26 -11.46 2.98 -4.55
CA PHE A 26 -10.28 3.70 -4.02
C PHE A 26 -10.23 3.79 -2.51
N ARG A 27 -11.23 3.29 -1.78
CA ARG A 27 -11.27 3.33 -0.30
C ARG A 27 -10.10 2.61 0.37
N HIS A 28 -9.51 1.64 -0.33
CA HIS A 28 -8.37 0.85 0.14
C HIS A 28 -7.15 1.03 -0.76
N ALA A 29 -7.12 2.13 -1.53
CA ALA A 29 -5.99 2.45 -2.37
C ALA A 29 -4.74 2.73 -1.52
N GLU A 30 -3.61 2.16 -1.91
CA GLU A 30 -2.33 2.27 -1.22
C GLU A 30 -1.36 3.09 -2.07
N LEU A 31 -0.85 4.19 -1.53
CA LEU A 31 0.18 4.99 -2.19
C LEU A 31 1.52 4.24 -2.16
N VAL A 32 2.07 3.96 -3.33
CA VAL A 32 3.33 3.22 -3.51
C VAL A 32 4.51 4.16 -3.77
N HIS A 33 4.27 5.23 -4.52
CA HIS A 33 5.29 6.20 -4.90
C HIS A 33 4.71 7.62 -4.89
N ASP A 34 5.50 8.59 -4.45
CA ASP A 34 5.17 10.01 -4.51
C ASP A 34 6.45 10.85 -4.71
N ALA A 35 6.63 11.33 -5.94
CA ALA A 35 7.69 12.26 -6.31
C ALA A 35 7.20 13.24 -7.39
N GLY A 36 6.01 13.82 -7.19
CA GLY A 36 5.30 14.64 -8.19
C GLY A 36 4.51 13.81 -9.22
N TRP A 37 4.85 12.54 -9.34
CA TRP A 37 4.02 11.48 -9.89
C TRP A 37 3.65 10.51 -8.77
N GLN A 38 2.38 10.17 -8.69
CA GLN A 38 1.88 9.18 -7.75
C GLN A 38 1.66 7.87 -8.47
N VAL A 39 2.07 6.78 -7.81
CA VAL A 39 1.70 5.41 -8.19
C VAL A 39 0.86 4.86 -7.05
N THR A 40 -0.39 4.54 -7.34
CA THR A 40 -1.36 4.09 -6.35
C THR A 40 -1.80 2.68 -6.69
N ARG A 41 -1.65 1.75 -5.75
CA ARG A 41 -2.17 0.39 -5.85
C ARG A 41 -3.64 0.38 -5.45
N VAL A 42 -4.48 -0.23 -6.29
CA VAL A 42 -5.93 -0.32 -6.12
C VAL A 42 -6.33 -1.79 -6.15
N GLY A 43 -7.20 -2.21 -5.22
CA GLY A 43 -7.64 -3.61 -5.12
C GLY A 43 -8.74 -4.03 -6.10
N VAL A 44 -8.99 -3.25 -7.15
CA VAL A 44 -9.95 -3.55 -8.23
C VAL A 44 -9.26 -3.32 -9.57
N SER A 45 -9.72 -4.00 -10.61
CA SER A 45 -9.24 -3.79 -11.99
C SER A 45 -9.78 -2.47 -12.54
N SER A 46 -9.08 -1.84 -13.49
CA SER A 46 -9.57 -0.65 -14.17
C SER A 46 -10.87 -0.91 -14.93
N GLY A 47 -11.07 -2.15 -15.41
CA GLY A 47 -12.32 -2.58 -16.06
C GLY A 47 -13.52 -2.72 -15.12
N ASP A 48 -13.31 -2.69 -13.79
CA ASP A 48 -14.38 -2.63 -12.79
C ASP A 48 -14.74 -1.18 -12.41
N LEU A 49 -13.96 -0.21 -12.88
CA LEU A 49 -14.21 1.23 -12.73
C LEU A 49 -15.04 1.74 -13.93
N PRO A 50 -15.61 2.95 -13.86
CA PRO A 50 -16.30 3.53 -15.01
C PRO A 50 -15.40 3.58 -16.25
N ASP A 51 -15.95 3.33 -17.44
CA ASP A 51 -15.19 3.38 -18.71
C ASP A 51 -14.47 4.74 -18.94
N THR A 52 -14.97 5.81 -18.32
CA THR A 52 -14.39 7.17 -18.40
C THR A 52 -13.31 7.42 -17.36
N PHE A 53 -13.03 6.48 -16.46
CA PHE A 53 -12.15 6.65 -15.30
C PHE A 53 -10.82 7.33 -15.65
N LEU A 54 -10.08 6.80 -16.64
CA LEU A 54 -8.79 7.37 -17.00
C LEU A 54 -8.90 8.74 -17.65
N THR A 55 -9.93 8.98 -18.47
CA THR A 55 -10.15 10.28 -19.09
C THR A 55 -10.58 11.34 -18.07
N ASP A 56 -11.41 10.95 -17.10
CA ASP A 56 -11.84 11.82 -16.01
C ASP A 56 -10.64 12.16 -15.11
N LEU A 57 -9.80 11.18 -14.77
CA LEU A 57 -8.59 11.40 -13.98
C LEU A 57 -7.58 12.29 -14.72
N ARG A 58 -7.42 12.12 -16.03
CA ARG A 58 -6.61 12.99 -16.88
C ARG A 58 -7.12 14.42 -16.85
N ASP A 59 -8.43 14.62 -16.99
CA ASP A 59 -9.04 15.95 -17.00
C ASP A 59 -8.95 16.63 -15.64
N LEU A 60 -9.08 15.87 -14.54
CA LEU A 60 -8.91 16.35 -13.18
C LEU A 60 -7.46 16.78 -12.87
N THR A 61 -6.48 16.01 -13.36
CA THR A 61 -5.05 16.27 -13.11
C THR A 61 -4.43 17.23 -14.12
N GLY A 62 -5.07 17.42 -15.28
CA GLY A 62 -4.54 18.19 -16.40
C GLY A 62 -3.24 17.62 -16.96
N ALA A 63 -3.01 16.31 -16.79
CA ALA A 63 -1.80 15.62 -17.19
C ALA A 63 -2.12 14.21 -17.74
N PRO A 64 -1.24 13.62 -18.58
CA PRO A 64 -1.40 12.24 -19.02
C PRO A 64 -1.47 11.27 -17.83
N VAL A 65 -2.25 10.20 -18.00
CA VAL A 65 -2.50 9.17 -16.97
C VAL A 65 -2.22 7.80 -17.56
N LEU A 66 -1.74 6.89 -16.73
CA LEU A 66 -1.46 5.51 -17.07
C LEU A 66 -2.02 4.58 -16.00
N ALA A 67 -2.51 3.41 -16.38
CA ALA A 67 -2.84 2.33 -15.46
C ALA A 67 -2.29 0.98 -15.94
N ALA A 68 -2.12 0.06 -15.01
CA ALA A 68 -1.75 -1.32 -15.26
C ALA A 68 -2.63 -2.26 -14.44
N ASP A 69 -3.41 -3.10 -15.11
CA ASP A 69 -4.24 -4.13 -14.46
C ASP A 69 -3.45 -5.42 -14.32
N ILE A 70 -3.25 -5.87 -13.08
CA ILE A 70 -2.45 -7.03 -12.73
C ILE A 70 -3.35 -8.27 -12.58
N LEU A 71 -2.94 -9.36 -13.23
CA LEU A 71 -3.60 -10.66 -13.19
C LEU A 71 -2.75 -11.65 -12.39
N ASP A 72 -3.10 -11.87 -11.13
CA ASP A 72 -2.39 -12.77 -10.18
C ASP A 72 -0.86 -12.58 -10.13
N SER A 73 -0.38 -11.36 -10.40
CA SER A 73 1.04 -11.06 -10.63
C SER A 73 1.71 -11.79 -11.82
N ASP A 74 0.96 -12.57 -12.60
CA ASP A 74 1.47 -13.29 -13.76
C ASP A 74 1.54 -12.42 -15.02
N ALA A 75 0.66 -11.42 -15.13
CA ALA A 75 0.60 -10.52 -16.27
C ALA A 75 0.08 -9.14 -15.88
N ALA A 76 0.36 -8.15 -16.74
CA ALA A 76 -0.21 -6.82 -16.60
C ALA A 76 -0.71 -6.28 -17.95
N TYR A 77 -1.94 -5.76 -17.94
CA TYR A 77 -2.48 -4.98 -19.06
C TYR A 77 -2.26 -3.49 -18.81
N VAL A 78 -1.30 -2.91 -19.52
CA VAL A 78 -0.93 -1.50 -19.38
C VAL A 78 -1.69 -0.70 -20.42
N HIS A 79 -2.32 0.38 -19.99
CA HIS A 79 -3.07 1.27 -20.87
C HIS A 79 -3.01 2.70 -20.37
N ALA A 80 -2.98 3.66 -21.28
CA ALA A 80 -2.72 5.04 -20.95
C ALA A 80 -3.44 6.03 -21.87
N VAL A 81 -3.74 7.20 -21.31
CA VAL A 81 -4.40 8.31 -22.01
C VAL A 81 -3.50 9.54 -21.94
N GLY A 82 -3.26 10.13 -23.11
CA GLY A 82 -2.64 11.44 -23.27
C GLY A 82 -3.66 12.59 -23.31
N ILE A 83 -3.14 13.82 -23.33
CA ILE A 83 -3.94 15.02 -23.61
C ILE A 83 -4.12 15.15 -25.14
N ASP A 84 -2.99 15.12 -25.85
CA ASP A 84 -2.79 15.15 -27.29
C ASP A 84 -2.31 13.80 -27.83
N THR A 85 -1.63 12.96 -27.04
CA THR A 85 -1.25 11.61 -27.49
C THR A 85 -2.46 10.67 -27.48
N PRO A 86 -2.60 9.80 -28.50
CA PRO A 86 -3.70 8.85 -28.57
C PRO A 86 -3.61 7.83 -27.43
N PHE A 87 -4.76 7.24 -27.11
CA PHE A 87 -4.81 6.05 -26.27
C PHE A 87 -3.87 4.97 -26.80
N TRP A 88 -3.18 4.30 -25.88
CA TRP A 88 -2.38 3.14 -26.21
C TRP A 88 -2.45 2.11 -25.10
N ASP A 89 -2.23 0.87 -25.49
CA ASP A 89 -2.23 -0.29 -24.61
C ASP A 89 -1.12 -1.29 -25.00
N THR A 90 -0.74 -2.14 -24.06
CA THR A 90 0.16 -3.26 -24.29
C THR A 90 0.06 -4.27 -23.15
N TRP A 91 0.49 -5.50 -23.41
CA TRP A 91 0.63 -6.53 -22.39
C TRP A 91 2.06 -6.70 -21.93
N LEU A 92 2.23 -6.80 -20.62
CA LEU A 92 3.42 -7.30 -19.94
C LEU A 92 3.16 -8.76 -19.55
N GLU A 93 4.16 -9.62 -19.76
CA GLU A 93 4.03 -11.08 -19.61
C GLU A 93 2.78 -11.68 -20.30
N PRO A 94 2.61 -11.51 -21.63
CA PRO A 94 1.42 -12.00 -22.33
C PRO A 94 1.25 -13.52 -22.25
N ASP A 95 2.31 -14.28 -21.97
CA ASP A 95 2.24 -15.72 -21.72
C ASP A 95 1.57 -16.04 -20.37
N GLY A 96 1.88 -15.27 -19.32
CA GLY A 96 1.22 -15.37 -18.02
C GLY A 96 -0.26 -15.03 -18.11
N ALA A 97 -0.65 -14.12 -19.00
CA ALA A 97 -2.05 -13.76 -19.20
C ALA A 97 -2.91 -14.93 -19.73
N ILE A 98 -2.32 -15.86 -20.50
CA ILE A 98 -3.08 -16.93 -21.18
C ILE A 98 -3.69 -17.92 -20.18
N SER A 99 -3.02 -18.20 -19.06
CA SER A 99 -3.55 -19.11 -18.03
C SER A 99 -4.86 -18.60 -17.42
N HIS A 100 -5.09 -17.28 -17.48
CA HIS A 100 -6.31 -16.61 -16.98
C HIS A 100 -7.45 -16.55 -18.01
N PHE A 101 -7.16 -16.78 -19.29
CA PHE A 101 -8.17 -16.81 -20.36
C PHE A 101 -8.49 -18.23 -20.85
N VAL A 102 -7.53 -19.15 -20.73
CA VAL A 102 -7.62 -20.52 -21.24
C VAL A 102 -7.24 -21.50 -20.13
N LEU A 103 -8.26 -22.01 -19.42
CA LEU A 103 -8.06 -23.01 -18.38
C LEU A 103 -7.35 -24.25 -18.94
N ALA A 104 -6.23 -24.59 -18.31
CA ALA A 104 -5.51 -25.84 -18.56
C ALA A 104 -6.40 -27.04 -18.24
N ALA A 105 -6.37 -28.04 -19.12
CA ALA A 105 -6.97 -29.32 -18.80
C ALA A 105 -6.25 -29.93 -17.59
N ALA A 106 -7.01 -30.56 -16.71
CA ALA A 106 -6.41 -31.33 -15.63
C ALA A 106 -5.64 -32.51 -16.27
N PRO A 107 -4.47 -32.91 -15.73
CA PRO A 107 -3.65 -33.99 -16.27
C PRO A 107 -4.23 -35.37 -15.91
N PHE A 108 -5.53 -35.56 -16.15
CA PHE A 108 -6.29 -36.76 -15.86
C PHE A 108 -7.16 -37.09 -17.07
N ASP A 109 -7.28 -38.38 -17.42
CA ASP A 109 -8.23 -38.83 -18.43
C ASP A 109 -9.66 -38.94 -17.88
N ASP A 110 -10.60 -39.36 -18.74
CA ASP A 110 -12.02 -39.55 -18.37
C ASP A 110 -12.22 -40.60 -17.25
N ASP A 111 -11.22 -41.46 -17.02
CA ASP A 111 -11.20 -42.49 -15.98
C ASP A 111 -10.44 -42.04 -14.72
N ASP A 112 -10.08 -40.74 -14.62
CA ASP A 112 -9.34 -40.11 -13.51
C ASP A 112 -7.91 -40.67 -13.33
N ASN A 113 -7.33 -41.25 -14.39
CA ASN A 113 -5.93 -41.69 -14.35
C ASN A 113 -5.01 -40.50 -14.63
N TYR A 114 -4.03 -40.31 -13.74
CA TYR A 114 -3.00 -39.31 -13.92
C TYR A 114 -2.16 -39.59 -15.18
N LEU A 115 -2.09 -38.61 -16.09
CA LEU A 115 -1.42 -38.72 -17.39
C LEU A 115 0.09 -38.44 -17.34
N GLY A 116 0.59 -37.99 -16.19
CA GLY A 116 2.00 -37.68 -15.96
C GLY A 116 2.32 -36.19 -16.07
N ASP A 117 3.43 -35.79 -15.45
CA ASP A 117 3.88 -34.38 -15.39
C ASP A 117 4.22 -33.81 -16.77
N ASP A 118 4.63 -34.67 -17.70
CA ASP A 118 5.00 -34.32 -19.08
C ASP A 118 3.82 -34.38 -20.06
N TRP A 119 2.59 -34.64 -19.57
CA TRP A 119 1.42 -34.67 -20.44
C TRP A 119 1.08 -33.26 -20.92
N VAL A 120 0.80 -33.17 -22.22
CA VAL A 120 0.44 -31.94 -22.91
C VAL A 120 -0.89 -32.19 -23.61
N ASP A 121 -1.85 -31.28 -23.39
CA ASP A 121 -3.12 -31.26 -24.11
C ASP A 121 -2.97 -30.45 -25.41
N PRO A 122 -2.97 -31.09 -26.60
CA PRO A 122 -2.83 -30.37 -27.87
C PRO A 122 -4.01 -29.43 -28.17
N GLU A 123 -5.21 -29.73 -27.64
CA GLU A 123 -6.37 -28.85 -27.81
C GLU A 123 -6.21 -27.59 -26.95
N TRP A 124 -5.74 -27.74 -25.72
CA TRP A 124 -5.36 -26.60 -24.89
C TRP A 124 -4.24 -25.78 -25.54
N GLU A 125 -3.17 -26.39 -26.05
CA GLU A 125 -2.08 -25.67 -26.72
C GLU A 125 -2.60 -24.86 -27.92
N GLY A 126 -3.51 -25.46 -28.71
CA GLY A 126 -4.18 -24.77 -29.81
C GLY A 126 -4.99 -23.56 -29.36
N ARG A 127 -5.81 -23.71 -28.30
CA ARG A 127 -6.61 -22.61 -27.73
C ARG A 127 -5.73 -21.53 -27.09
N ALA A 128 -4.68 -21.91 -26.37
CA ALA A 128 -3.72 -21.02 -25.74
C ALA A 128 -2.97 -20.19 -26.79
N ALA A 129 -2.48 -20.82 -27.85
CA ALA A 129 -1.82 -20.14 -28.96
C ALA A 129 -2.77 -19.18 -29.71
N GLU A 130 -4.03 -19.59 -29.93
CA GLU A 130 -5.04 -18.73 -30.53
C GLU A 130 -5.37 -17.52 -29.64
N ALA A 131 -5.54 -17.74 -28.32
CA ALA A 131 -5.80 -16.67 -27.37
C ALA A 131 -4.63 -15.67 -27.32
N LYS A 132 -3.39 -16.16 -27.26
CA LYS A 132 -2.20 -15.30 -27.30
C LYS A 132 -2.13 -14.47 -28.57
N ARG A 133 -2.41 -15.09 -29.73
CA ARG A 133 -2.42 -14.36 -31.00
C ARG A 133 -3.45 -13.23 -30.98
N LYS A 134 -4.69 -13.49 -30.53
CA LYS A 134 -5.75 -12.46 -30.45
C LYS A 134 -5.35 -11.32 -29.52
N LEU A 135 -4.84 -11.65 -28.34
CA LEU A 135 -4.37 -10.68 -27.35
C LEU A 135 -3.27 -9.74 -27.91
N LEU A 136 -2.33 -10.29 -28.69
CA LEU A 136 -1.27 -9.50 -29.34
C LEU A 136 -1.73 -8.77 -30.61
N GLU A 137 -2.82 -9.19 -31.25
CA GLU A 137 -3.43 -8.51 -32.41
C GLU A 137 -4.27 -7.29 -31.98
N GLU A 138 -4.81 -7.32 -30.77
CA GLU A 138 -5.69 -6.27 -30.22
C GLU A 138 -4.92 -5.13 -29.52
N THR A 139 -3.63 -5.32 -29.24
CA THR A 139 -2.81 -4.37 -28.48
C THR A 139 -1.52 -4.01 -29.20
N LEU A 140 -0.85 -2.92 -28.79
CA LEU A 140 0.47 -2.61 -29.33
C LEU A 140 1.53 -3.57 -28.81
N THR A 141 2.54 -3.84 -29.64
CA THR A 141 3.67 -4.69 -29.28
C THR A 141 5.02 -4.09 -29.72
N GLY A 142 6.10 -4.53 -29.06
CA GLY A 142 7.48 -4.22 -29.44
C GLY A 142 7.74 -2.72 -29.63
N ALA A 143 8.27 -2.36 -30.79
CA ALA A 143 8.63 -0.97 -31.10
C ALA A 143 7.42 -0.02 -31.15
N ALA A 144 6.24 -0.50 -31.56
CA ALA A 144 5.04 0.34 -31.62
C ALA A 144 4.56 0.73 -30.21
N ALA A 145 4.49 -0.25 -29.30
CA ALA A 145 4.17 -0.01 -27.90
C ALA A 145 5.21 0.91 -27.23
N ALA A 146 6.50 0.63 -27.45
CA ALA A 146 7.58 1.46 -26.89
C ALA A 146 7.54 2.91 -27.41
N SER A 147 7.26 3.12 -28.69
CA SER A 147 7.08 4.47 -29.25
C SER A 147 5.88 5.19 -28.64
N ALA A 148 4.75 4.51 -28.48
CA ALA A 148 3.55 5.10 -27.87
C ALA A 148 3.80 5.47 -26.39
N ALA A 149 4.38 4.56 -25.62
CA ALA A 149 4.75 4.79 -24.22
C ALA A 149 5.75 5.95 -24.06
N THR A 150 6.77 6.02 -24.94
CA THR A 150 7.74 7.12 -24.95
C THR A 150 7.08 8.45 -25.31
N ALA A 151 6.17 8.47 -26.29
CA ALA A 151 5.44 9.68 -26.67
C ALA A 151 4.56 10.19 -25.53
N TRP A 152 3.83 9.29 -24.85
CA TRP A 152 3.07 9.59 -23.65
C TRP A 152 3.96 10.18 -22.54
N ALA A 153 5.13 9.59 -22.29
CA ALA A 153 6.06 10.10 -21.28
C ALA A 153 6.61 11.49 -21.62
N VAL A 154 6.96 11.74 -22.89
CA VAL A 154 7.41 13.06 -23.34
C VAL A 154 6.32 14.11 -23.16
N GLU A 155 5.07 13.79 -23.54
CA GLU A 155 3.92 14.66 -23.33
C GLU A 155 3.68 14.96 -21.84
N ALA A 156 3.86 13.94 -21.00
CA ALA A 156 3.78 14.05 -19.55
C ALA A 156 4.86 14.96 -18.93
N GLY A 157 5.83 15.43 -19.73
CA GLY A 157 6.95 16.24 -19.29
C GLY A 157 8.06 15.42 -18.62
N LEU A 158 8.05 14.10 -18.83
CA LEU A 158 9.08 13.19 -18.35
C LEU A 158 10.24 13.11 -19.35
N THR A 159 11.36 12.54 -18.89
CA THR A 159 12.53 12.26 -19.74
C THR A 159 12.69 10.75 -19.85
N PRO A 160 12.01 10.08 -20.80
CA PRO A 160 12.14 8.65 -20.97
C PRO A 160 13.51 8.27 -21.51
N ASP A 161 13.91 7.03 -21.23
CA ASP A 161 15.07 6.38 -21.83
C ASP A 161 14.88 6.19 -23.36
N PRO A 162 15.95 5.87 -24.10
CA PRO A 162 15.84 5.58 -25.53
C PRO A 162 14.84 4.45 -25.80
N ILE A 163 14.07 4.56 -26.91
CA ILE A 163 13.04 3.58 -27.31
C ILE A 163 13.56 2.13 -27.27
N ALA A 164 14.81 1.89 -27.66
CA ALA A 164 15.40 0.55 -27.62
C ALA A 164 15.46 -0.06 -26.19
N ALA A 165 15.68 0.76 -25.17
CA ALA A 165 15.64 0.32 -23.77
C ALA A 165 14.22 0.04 -23.29
N VAL A 166 13.24 0.83 -23.76
CA VAL A 166 11.82 0.59 -23.50
C VAL A 166 11.37 -0.72 -24.16
N VAL A 167 11.74 -0.96 -25.43
CA VAL A 167 11.49 -2.25 -26.12
C VAL A 167 12.08 -3.42 -25.35
N ALA A 168 13.33 -3.29 -24.89
CA ALA A 168 13.97 -4.35 -24.11
C ALA A 168 13.24 -4.63 -22.79
N THR A 169 12.64 -3.61 -22.17
CA THR A 169 11.87 -3.75 -20.93
C THR A 169 10.52 -4.40 -21.17
N LEU A 170 9.82 -4.04 -22.26
CA LEU A 170 8.55 -4.69 -22.67
C LEU A 170 8.73 -6.16 -23.07
N ALA A 171 9.92 -6.53 -23.55
CA ALA A 171 10.26 -7.90 -23.93
C ALA A 171 10.95 -8.71 -22.81
N ASP A 172 11.19 -8.09 -21.66
CA ASP A 172 11.77 -8.75 -20.49
C ASP A 172 10.81 -9.82 -19.95
N VAL A 173 11.36 -10.81 -19.24
CA VAL A 173 10.55 -11.83 -18.54
C VAL A 173 10.92 -11.81 -17.07
N ARG A 174 9.93 -11.51 -16.21
CA ARG A 174 10.05 -11.37 -14.77
C ARG A 174 9.21 -12.41 -14.05
N THR A 175 9.53 -12.62 -12.77
CA THR A 175 8.73 -13.51 -11.91
C THR A 175 7.37 -12.90 -11.59
N PHE A 176 7.30 -11.57 -11.48
CA PHE A 176 6.09 -10.82 -11.20
C PHE A 176 5.92 -9.70 -12.21
N ALA A 177 4.72 -9.56 -12.78
CA ALA A 177 4.39 -8.53 -13.75
C ALA A 177 4.55 -7.11 -13.18
N GLU A 178 4.37 -6.93 -11.87
CA GLU A 178 4.58 -5.67 -11.16
C GLU A 178 6.04 -5.20 -11.26
N GLU A 179 7.01 -6.11 -11.19
CA GLU A 179 8.42 -5.77 -11.34
C GLU A 179 8.72 -5.25 -12.74
N GLN A 180 8.13 -5.90 -13.77
CA GLN A 180 8.26 -5.43 -15.15
C GLN A 180 7.56 -4.07 -15.33
N PHE A 181 6.41 -3.88 -14.70
CA PHE A 181 5.68 -2.61 -14.72
C PHE A 181 6.47 -1.47 -14.08
N PHE A 182 7.06 -1.67 -12.89
CA PHE A 182 7.91 -0.65 -12.26
C PHE A 182 9.19 -0.39 -13.05
N ALA A 183 9.78 -1.42 -13.66
CA ALA A 183 10.89 -1.23 -14.59
C ALA A 183 10.48 -0.39 -15.80
N LEU A 184 9.26 -0.58 -16.34
CA LEU A 184 8.73 0.25 -17.40
C LEU A 184 8.57 1.71 -16.94
N LEU A 185 7.98 1.96 -15.77
CA LEU A 185 7.85 3.32 -15.20
C LEU A 185 9.21 4.00 -15.05
N ASP A 186 10.22 3.29 -14.55
CA ASP A 186 11.59 3.79 -14.44
C ASP A 186 12.15 4.22 -15.80
N ARG A 187 11.93 3.42 -16.86
CA ARG A 187 12.31 3.76 -18.24
C ARG A 187 11.53 4.95 -18.80
N LEU A 188 10.30 5.16 -18.36
CA LEU A 188 9.50 6.33 -18.75
C LEU A 188 9.87 7.60 -17.97
N GLY A 189 10.74 7.49 -16.97
CA GLY A 189 11.24 8.61 -16.18
C GLY A 189 10.52 8.81 -14.84
N ILE A 190 9.62 7.89 -14.45
CA ILE A 190 9.01 7.84 -13.11
C ILE A 190 9.81 6.84 -12.29
N ARG A 191 10.77 7.35 -11.50
CA ARG A 191 11.69 6.50 -10.75
C ARG A 191 11.04 5.96 -9.49
N VAL A 192 10.36 4.83 -9.63
CA VAL A 192 9.76 4.11 -8.51
C VAL A 192 10.88 3.39 -7.78
N SER A 193 11.55 4.09 -6.84
CA SER A 193 12.49 3.41 -5.95
C SER A 193 11.75 2.28 -5.24
N GLU A 194 12.26 1.05 -5.35
CA GLU A 194 11.81 -0.11 -4.59
C GLU A 194 11.41 0.32 -3.17
N GLN A 195 10.14 0.07 -2.85
CA GLN A 195 9.45 0.33 -1.59
C GLN A 195 9.98 1.51 -0.76
N PRO A 196 9.20 2.59 -0.54
CA PRO A 196 9.53 3.49 0.56
C PRO A 196 9.71 2.63 1.81
N ALA A 197 10.84 2.81 2.50
CA ALA A 197 11.11 2.11 3.74
C ALA A 197 9.85 2.25 4.61
N PRO A 198 9.41 1.16 5.30
CA PRO A 198 8.23 1.22 6.13
C PRO A 198 8.31 2.48 7.00
N PRO A 199 7.23 3.26 7.11
CA PRO A 199 7.26 4.53 7.80
C PRO A 199 7.88 4.33 9.17
N THR A 200 8.89 5.13 9.49
CA THR A 200 9.55 5.02 10.78
C THR A 200 8.52 5.32 11.87
N VAL A 201 8.75 4.88 13.10
CA VAL A 201 7.90 5.27 14.24
C VAL A 201 7.75 6.79 14.32
N ALA A 202 8.76 7.56 13.89
CA ALA A 202 8.68 9.01 13.79
C ALA A 202 7.66 9.49 12.75
N ASP A 203 7.57 8.83 11.59
CA ASP A 203 6.63 9.17 10.52
C ASP A 203 5.18 8.85 10.91
N VAL A 204 4.98 7.70 11.57
CA VAL A 204 3.68 7.29 12.14
C VAL A 204 3.19 8.30 13.17
N LEU A 205 4.06 8.68 14.12
CA LEU A 205 3.72 9.65 15.17
C LEU A 205 3.47 11.04 14.61
N ARG A 206 4.24 11.46 13.60
CA ARG A 206 4.06 12.74 12.93
C ARG A 206 2.72 12.80 12.19
N LEU A 207 2.36 11.74 11.48
CA LEU A 207 1.12 11.66 10.72
C LEU A 207 -0.12 11.57 11.63
N LEU A 208 -0.05 10.79 12.71
CA LEU A 208 -1.18 10.58 13.63
C LEU A 208 -1.36 11.71 14.64
N LEU A 209 -0.27 12.29 15.15
CA LEU A 209 -0.31 13.20 16.30
C LEU A 209 0.13 14.63 15.94
N GLY A 210 0.66 14.86 14.72
CA GLY A 210 1.29 16.13 14.36
C GLY A 210 2.62 16.38 15.08
N LEU A 211 3.12 15.40 15.83
CA LEU A 211 4.30 15.55 16.70
C LEU A 211 5.54 15.00 16.02
N ARG A 212 6.62 15.78 16.00
CA ARG A 212 7.91 15.33 15.48
C ARG A 212 8.72 14.67 16.59
N LEU A 213 8.97 13.37 16.45
CA LEU A 213 9.95 12.67 17.29
C LEU A 213 11.37 13.19 16.98
N THR A 214 12.05 13.72 17.99
CA THR A 214 13.40 14.29 17.85
C THR A 214 14.48 13.35 18.35
N LYS A 215 14.18 12.52 19.36
CA LYS A 215 15.16 11.60 19.96
C LYS A 215 14.47 10.49 20.74
N ILE A 216 15.00 9.27 20.64
CA ILE A 216 14.75 8.20 21.62
C ILE A 216 16.04 7.98 22.41
N THR A 217 15.97 8.03 23.75
CA THR A 217 17.10 7.77 24.64
C THR A 217 16.79 6.59 25.54
N LYS A 218 17.64 5.58 25.49
CA LYS A 218 17.63 4.48 26.45
C LYS A 218 18.20 4.99 27.78
N ILE A 219 17.44 4.90 28.87
CA ILE A 219 17.91 5.26 30.21
C ILE A 219 17.85 4.04 31.14
N PRO A 220 18.67 4.00 32.21
CA PRO A 220 18.47 3.03 33.29
C PRO A 220 17.06 3.17 33.85
N HIS A 221 16.43 2.05 34.20
CA HIS A 221 15.11 2.05 34.79
C HIS A 221 15.06 2.94 36.04
N LEU A 222 14.11 3.88 36.07
CA LEU A 222 13.97 4.79 37.21
C LEU A 222 13.21 4.09 38.35
N PRO A 223 13.69 4.18 39.60
CA PRO A 223 13.01 3.56 40.73
C PRO A 223 11.62 4.18 40.91
N VAL A 224 10.58 3.37 40.70
CA VAL A 224 9.19 3.77 40.97
C VAL A 224 9.01 3.84 42.49
N ARG A 225 8.40 4.93 42.99
CA ARG A 225 8.22 5.16 44.44
C ARG A 225 7.51 3.98 45.10
N GLY A 226 8.18 3.36 46.07
CA GLY A 226 7.58 2.37 46.97
C GLY A 226 7.93 0.91 46.70
N GLU A 227 8.75 0.62 45.69
CA GLU A 227 9.09 -0.77 45.34
C GLU A 227 10.60 -1.03 45.35
N HIS A 228 11.01 -2.06 46.10
CA HIS A 228 12.32 -2.68 46.00
C HIS A 228 12.29 -3.71 44.87
N LEU A 229 12.48 -3.26 43.63
CA LEU A 229 12.67 -4.16 42.50
C LEU A 229 14.12 -4.06 42.01
N GLU A 230 14.87 -5.16 42.17
CA GLU A 230 16.16 -5.39 41.51
C GLU A 230 15.91 -5.68 40.02
N LEU A 231 15.49 -4.66 39.27
CA LEU A 231 15.34 -4.72 37.81
C LEU A 231 16.40 -3.84 37.17
N THR A 232 17.67 -4.21 37.35
CA THR A 232 18.81 -3.40 36.87
C THR A 232 19.04 -3.50 35.36
N ASP A 233 18.43 -4.50 34.70
CA ASP A 233 18.83 -4.88 33.34
C ASP A 233 17.80 -4.51 32.26
N VAL A 234 16.62 -4.01 32.65
CA VAL A 234 15.58 -3.58 31.70
C VAL A 234 15.61 -2.06 31.61
N PRO A 235 15.91 -1.45 30.45
CA PRO A 235 15.97 -0.01 30.33
C PRO A 235 14.59 0.62 30.10
N ASP A 236 14.43 1.86 30.52
CA ASP A 236 13.31 2.69 30.07
C ASP A 236 13.68 3.39 28.76
N LEU A 237 12.69 3.70 27.94
CA LEU A 237 12.86 4.51 26.74
C LEU A 237 12.28 5.89 26.99
N VAL A 238 13.08 6.93 26.75
CA VAL A 238 12.67 8.33 26.80
C VAL A 238 12.49 8.85 25.38
N TRP A 239 11.28 9.29 25.07
CA TRP A 239 10.87 9.76 23.75
C TRP A 239 10.73 11.28 23.81
N ALA A 240 11.63 11.99 23.14
CA ALA A 240 11.60 13.44 23.07
C ALA A 240 10.87 13.89 21.80
N MET A 241 9.80 14.65 21.96
CA MET A 241 9.04 15.25 20.86
C MET A 241 9.35 16.75 20.77
N GLU A 242 9.39 17.30 19.56
CA GLU A 242 9.61 18.73 19.33
C GLU A 242 8.49 19.54 19.99
N GLY A 243 8.84 20.44 20.91
CA GLY A 243 7.88 21.31 21.60
C GLY A 243 7.10 20.68 22.76
N HIS A 244 7.38 19.43 23.14
CA HIS A 244 6.64 18.73 24.21
C HIS A 244 7.57 18.09 25.27
N PRO A 245 7.06 17.85 26.50
CA PRO A 245 7.78 17.09 27.51
C PRO A 245 8.10 15.66 27.02
N PRO A 246 9.25 15.09 27.44
CA PRO A 246 9.61 13.75 27.06
C PRO A 246 8.70 12.70 27.72
N VAL A 247 8.39 11.65 26.98
CA VAL A 247 7.57 10.53 27.45
C VAL A 247 8.48 9.37 27.84
N ILE A 248 8.26 8.78 29.01
CA ILE A 248 9.06 7.63 29.49
C ILE A 248 8.22 6.37 29.39
N ALA A 249 8.72 5.36 28.68
CA ALA A 249 8.12 4.04 28.60
C ALA A 249 8.91 3.06 29.48
N CYS A 250 8.26 2.54 30.54
CA CYS A 250 8.85 1.53 31.42
C CYS A 250 8.70 0.12 30.85
N SER A 251 9.74 -0.70 31.01
CA SER A 251 9.76 -2.13 30.61
C SER A 251 9.76 -3.10 31.81
N CYS A 252 9.61 -2.57 33.02
CA CYS A 252 9.91 -3.20 34.31
C CYS A 252 9.09 -4.45 34.70
N ARG A 253 7.88 -4.70 34.18
CA ARG A 253 7.01 -5.76 34.76
C ARG A 253 6.69 -6.97 33.90
N GLY A 254 7.06 -7.02 32.62
CA GLY A 254 6.79 -8.20 31.77
C GLY A 254 5.30 -8.57 31.56
N GLU A 255 4.37 -7.99 32.33
CA GLU A 255 2.91 -7.97 32.21
C GLU A 255 2.43 -6.65 32.83
N PHE A 256 1.53 -5.95 32.14
CA PHE A 256 0.75 -4.86 32.72
C PHE A 256 -0.72 -5.12 32.41
N GLU A 257 -1.55 -5.16 33.46
CA GLU A 257 -2.99 -5.35 33.37
C GLU A 257 -3.68 -4.00 33.19
N LEU A 258 -4.50 -3.87 32.15
CA LEU A 258 -5.32 -2.69 31.87
C LEU A 258 -6.46 -2.61 32.90
N ARG A 259 -6.62 -1.48 33.61
CA ARG A 259 -7.84 -1.21 34.40
C ARG A 259 -8.60 -0.01 33.83
N ILE A 260 -9.81 -0.30 33.36
CA ILE A 260 -10.85 0.67 33.00
C ILE A 260 -11.45 1.22 34.31
N ALA A 261 -11.56 2.54 34.45
CA ALA A 261 -12.42 3.13 35.46
C ALA A 261 -13.86 3.18 34.89
N GLU A 262 -14.81 2.51 35.54
CA GLU A 262 -16.22 2.59 35.15
C GLU A 262 -16.73 4.05 35.25
N PRO A 263 -17.55 4.52 34.30
CA PRO A 263 -18.06 5.88 34.32
C PRO A 263 -19.09 6.06 35.44
N PRO A 264 -19.20 7.25 36.07
CA PRO A 264 -20.27 7.50 37.02
C PRO A 264 -21.64 7.45 36.32
N ALA A 265 -22.60 6.82 36.98
CA ALA A 265 -23.98 6.76 36.55
C ALA A 265 -24.61 8.17 36.54
N GLY A 266 -24.78 8.76 35.35
CA GLY A 266 -25.47 10.03 35.17
C GLY A 266 -24.98 10.78 33.95
N GLY A 267 -25.78 10.73 32.88
CA GLY A 267 -25.40 11.07 31.50
C GLY A 267 -24.85 12.48 31.23
N SER A 268 -24.20 12.60 30.08
CA SER A 268 -24.49 13.66 29.12
C SER A 268 -24.12 13.20 27.70
N ALA A 269 -24.70 13.87 26.72
CA ALA A 269 -24.79 13.47 25.32
C ALA A 269 -23.45 13.45 24.58
N TYR A 270 -23.40 12.59 23.58
CA TYR A 270 -22.37 12.57 22.54
C TYR A 270 -22.26 13.94 21.85
N GLU A 271 -21.04 14.49 21.81
CA GLU A 271 -20.66 15.51 20.82
C GLU A 271 -19.74 14.89 19.75
N PRO A 272 -19.82 15.33 18.48
CA PRO A 272 -18.99 14.84 17.41
C PRO A 272 -17.54 15.33 17.52
N ALA A 273 -16.65 14.53 16.94
CA ALA A 273 -15.20 14.61 17.01
C ALA A 273 -14.63 16.02 16.77
N GLY A 274 -13.94 16.54 17.79
CA GLY A 274 -13.06 17.70 17.70
C GLY A 274 -11.71 17.43 18.37
N ALA A 275 -10.66 17.47 17.57
CA ALA A 275 -9.24 17.72 17.89
C ALA A 275 -8.64 17.03 19.13
N VAL A 276 -7.74 16.06 18.89
CA VAL A 276 -6.73 15.61 19.89
C VAL A 276 -5.56 16.60 19.97
N GLU A 277 -5.54 17.61 19.11
CA GLU A 277 -4.55 18.69 19.11
C GLU A 277 -4.63 19.48 20.43
N GLY A 278 -3.54 19.46 21.21
CA GLY A 278 -3.41 20.23 22.45
C GLY A 278 -3.81 19.52 23.74
N ARG A 279 -4.08 18.21 23.75
CA ARG A 279 -4.27 17.46 25.00
C ARG A 279 -2.93 17.03 25.61
N GLU A 280 -2.78 17.21 26.92
CA GLU A 280 -1.61 16.74 27.66
C GLU A 280 -1.57 15.20 27.66
N LEU A 281 -0.39 14.63 27.39
CA LEU A 281 -0.17 13.20 27.50
C LEU A 281 -0.12 12.83 28.97
N THR A 282 -1.15 12.13 29.44
CA THR A 282 -1.29 11.84 30.86
C THR A 282 -0.50 10.62 31.29
N ASP A 283 -0.27 9.63 30.40
CA ASP A 283 0.57 8.45 30.64
C ASP A 283 0.89 7.68 29.33
N ALA A 284 2.02 6.97 29.28
CA ALA A 284 2.38 6.03 28.21
C ALA A 284 2.98 4.74 28.80
N CYS A 285 2.72 3.59 28.16
CA CYS A 285 3.23 2.29 28.60
C CYS A 285 3.73 1.42 27.43
N LEU A 286 4.66 0.50 27.69
CA LEU A 286 5.21 -0.44 26.71
C LEU A 286 4.45 -1.79 26.76
N ILE A 287 4.15 -2.39 25.61
CA ILE A 287 3.59 -3.75 25.50
C ILE A 287 4.69 -4.74 25.13
N THR A 288 4.88 -5.76 25.96
CA THR A 288 5.63 -6.96 25.59
C THR A 288 4.80 -8.18 25.98
N HIS A 289 4.50 -9.09 25.04
CA HIS A 289 3.65 -10.25 25.32
C HIS A 289 4.44 -11.56 25.28
N ARG A 290 4.36 -12.39 26.33
CA ARG A 290 5.11 -13.67 26.43
C ARG A 290 4.67 -14.76 25.43
N VAL A 291 3.47 -14.65 24.87
CA VAL A 291 2.86 -15.70 24.02
C VAL A 291 3.33 -15.62 22.56
N TYR A 292 3.78 -14.45 22.11
CA TYR A 292 4.33 -14.23 20.77
C TYR A 292 5.65 -13.48 20.90
N PRO A 293 6.80 -14.18 20.89
CA PRO A 293 8.10 -13.57 21.14
C PRO A 293 8.48 -12.47 20.13
N ASP A 294 7.78 -12.40 18.99
CA ASP A 294 8.08 -11.50 17.88
C ASP A 294 7.21 -10.22 17.88
N ILE A 295 6.36 -10.02 18.91
CA ILE A 295 5.49 -8.85 19.04
C ILE A 295 6.04 -7.86 20.08
N HIS A 296 6.56 -6.73 19.61
CA HIS A 296 7.07 -5.62 20.44
C HIS A 296 6.21 -4.37 20.23
N GLY A 297 5.69 -3.72 21.27
CA GLY A 297 4.85 -2.53 21.10
C GLY A 297 4.77 -1.55 22.26
N ALA A 298 3.94 -0.53 22.14
CA ALA A 298 3.65 0.51 23.12
C ALA A 298 2.17 0.89 23.08
N VAL A 299 1.54 1.18 24.23
CA VAL A 299 0.24 1.87 24.32
C VAL A 299 0.47 3.31 24.78
N LEU A 300 -0.04 4.26 24.01
CA LEU A 300 -0.07 5.67 24.36
C LEU A 300 -1.50 6.03 24.81
N ARG A 301 -1.67 6.56 26.02
CA ARG A 301 -2.98 6.97 26.55
C ARG A 301 -3.17 8.49 26.41
N PHE A 302 -4.31 8.88 25.87
CA PHE A 302 -4.71 10.28 25.66
C PHE A 302 -6.07 10.53 26.31
N GLY A 303 -6.09 10.82 27.61
CA GLY A 303 -7.35 10.89 28.38
C GLY A 303 -8.00 9.50 28.48
N ASP A 304 -9.25 9.37 28.03
CA ASP A 304 -10.02 8.12 28.09
C ASP A 304 -9.80 7.19 26.87
N ARG A 305 -8.75 7.40 26.08
CA ARG A 305 -8.46 6.65 24.84
C ARG A 305 -7.04 6.09 24.82
N ASP A 306 -6.89 4.90 24.25
CA ASP A 306 -5.63 4.17 24.14
C ASP A 306 -5.24 3.97 22.67
N LEU A 307 -3.96 4.17 22.34
CA LEU A 307 -3.34 3.89 21.04
C LEU A 307 -2.20 2.89 21.22
N ALA A 308 -2.44 1.63 20.88
CA ALA A 308 -1.41 0.60 20.77
C ALA A 308 -0.65 0.72 19.44
N VAL A 309 0.66 0.55 19.47
CA VAL A 309 1.57 0.48 18.33
C VAL A 309 2.45 -0.74 18.56
N SER A 310 2.41 -1.76 17.71
CA SER A 310 3.15 -3.01 17.88
C SER A 310 3.82 -3.46 16.59
N THR A 311 4.86 -4.29 16.68
CA THR A 311 5.43 -5.01 15.55
C THR A 311 4.73 -6.35 15.38
N VAL A 312 4.33 -6.71 14.17
CA VAL A 312 3.86 -8.04 13.78
C VAL A 312 4.68 -8.45 12.57
N ASP A 313 5.40 -9.58 12.65
CA ASP A 313 6.29 -10.07 11.58
C ASP A 313 7.29 -9.01 11.07
N GLY A 314 7.85 -8.21 11.99
CA GLY A 314 8.79 -7.14 11.67
C GLY A 314 8.16 -5.86 11.10
N ARG A 315 6.83 -5.76 11.03
CA ARG A 315 6.10 -4.59 10.52
C ARG A 315 5.34 -3.88 11.64
N TRP A 316 5.39 -2.55 11.68
CA TRP A 316 4.65 -1.76 12.67
C TRP A 316 3.16 -1.65 12.32
N VAL A 317 2.28 -1.96 13.27
CA VAL A 317 0.82 -1.86 13.20
C VAL A 317 0.32 -1.05 14.39
N SER A 318 -0.79 -0.32 14.24
CA SER A 318 -1.38 0.47 15.34
C SER A 318 -2.87 0.18 15.51
N HIS A 319 -3.33 0.15 16.77
CA HIS A 319 -4.71 -0.13 17.16
C HIS A 319 -5.18 0.88 18.20
N ALA A 320 -6.37 1.46 18.06
CA ALA A 320 -6.99 2.30 19.09
C ALA A 320 -8.17 1.56 19.75
N GLU A 321 -8.20 1.49 21.08
CA GLU A 321 -9.23 0.72 21.80
C GLU A 321 -10.60 1.45 21.76
N GLY A 322 -11.67 0.71 21.45
CA GLY A 322 -13.00 1.22 21.09
C GLY A 322 -13.39 1.00 19.61
N SER A 323 -12.45 0.50 18.79
CA SER A 323 -12.74 -0.01 17.46
C SER A 323 -12.93 -1.52 17.50
N ASP A 324 -14.13 -2.01 17.16
CA ASP A 324 -14.33 -3.40 16.78
C ASP A 324 -13.24 -3.81 15.80
N ARG A 325 -12.54 -4.92 16.06
CA ARG A 325 -11.48 -5.54 15.23
C ARG A 325 -11.41 -4.95 13.81
N ARG A 326 -10.72 -3.82 13.69
CA ARG A 326 -10.25 -3.30 12.43
C ARG A 326 -8.75 -3.32 12.54
N VAL A 327 -8.17 -4.31 11.87
CA VAL A 327 -6.83 -4.18 11.31
C VAL A 327 -6.89 -2.89 10.49
N LEU A 328 -6.36 -1.80 11.04
CA LEU A 328 -6.33 -0.52 10.35
C LEU A 328 -5.23 -0.61 9.29
N GLY A 329 -5.67 -1.00 8.10
CA GLY A 329 -5.14 -0.41 6.87
C GLY A 329 -5.14 1.11 7.04
N TRP A 330 -4.02 1.70 6.65
CA TRP A 330 -3.64 3.08 6.93
C TRP A 330 -4.64 4.14 6.43
N LEU A 331 -4.51 5.34 7.01
CA LEU A 331 -5.52 6.39 7.17
C LEU A 331 -5.83 7.22 5.93
N ALA A 332 -7.13 7.46 5.68
CA ALA A 332 -7.66 8.57 4.89
C ALA A 332 -8.08 9.74 5.81
N PRO A 333 -7.88 11.02 5.43
CA PRO A 333 -8.30 12.17 6.21
C PRO A 333 -9.80 12.48 6.02
N GLN A 334 -10.56 12.62 7.11
CA GLN A 334 -11.91 13.21 7.05
C GLN A 334 -11.85 14.74 7.17
N LYS A 335 -12.28 15.44 6.12
CA LYS A 335 -12.56 16.88 6.14
C LYS A 335 -13.90 17.18 6.79
N ARG A 336 -13.91 18.25 7.61
CA ARG A 336 -15.10 18.95 8.10
C ARG A 336 -15.88 19.54 6.93
N VAL A 337 -17.20 19.33 6.91
CA VAL A 337 -18.13 20.18 6.15
C VAL A 337 -18.86 21.07 7.15
N SER A 338 -18.72 22.38 6.94
CA SER A 338 -19.60 23.42 7.44
C SER A 338 -20.89 23.41 6.64
N GLY A 339 -22.03 23.28 7.33
CA GLY A 339 -23.38 23.33 6.76
C GLY A 339 -24.38 22.75 7.73
#